data_AF-A0A0K1U5M4-F1
#
_entry.id   AF-A0A0K1U5M4-F1
#
_cell.length_a   1.000
_cell.length_b   1.000
_cell.length_c   1.000
_cell.angle_alpha   90.00
_cell.angle_beta   90.00
_cell.angle_gamma   90.00
#
_symmetry.space_group_name_H-M   'P 1'
#
loop_
_entity.id
_entity.type
_entity.pdbx_description
1 polymer ?
#
loop_
_entity_poly.entity_id
_entity_poly.type
_entity_poly.pdbx_seq_one_letter_code
_entity_poly.pdbx_strand_id
1 'polypeptide(L)'
;MYWDIKSVEALDDYKLKVVRVDGLEGVLDMSPYLEKGIFRELKDTDYFRQAGITYGAITWPNGQDIAPETVEQELKRSALLKVSEG
;
A
#
# COMPACT_ATOMS: atom_id res chain seq x y z
N MET A 1 7.95 14.23 6.30
CA MET A 1 6.85 15.17 6.59
C MET A 1 5.76 14.46 7.39
N TYR A 2 4.74 15.18 7.89
CA TYR A 2 3.70 14.59 8.77
C TYR A 2 2.85 13.49 8.09
N TRP A 3 2.85 13.45 6.77
CA TRP A 3 2.11 12.46 5.97
C TRP A 3 2.96 11.28 5.49
N ASP A 4 4.25 11.18 5.85
CA ASP A 4 5.11 10.12 5.33
C ASP A 4 4.66 8.75 5.84
N ILE A 5 4.91 7.71 5.04
CA ILE A 5 4.83 6.34 5.54
C ILE A 5 5.97 6.11 6.54
N LYS A 6 5.58 5.64 7.74
CA LYS A 6 6.48 5.31 8.84
C LYS A 6 6.91 3.85 8.79
N SER A 7 5.99 2.93 8.45
CA SER A 7 6.29 1.51 8.29
C SER A 7 5.41 0.87 7.24
N VAL A 8 5.97 -0.12 6.55
CA VAL A 8 5.25 -1.01 5.63
C VAL A 8 5.68 -2.45 5.91
N GLU A 9 4.71 -3.36 5.90
CA GLU A 9 4.93 -4.79 6.01
C GLU A 9 4.09 -5.48 4.92
N ALA A 10 4.75 -6.30 4.11
CA ALA A 10 4.07 -7.12 3.11
C ALA A 10 3.44 -8.35 3.78
N LEU A 11 2.14 -8.51 3.56
CA LEU A 11 1.35 -9.64 4.01
C LEU A 11 1.03 -10.57 2.84
N ASP A 12 0.39 -11.70 3.14
CA ASP A 12 -0.18 -12.58 2.12
C ASP A 12 -1.32 -11.88 1.33
N ASP A 13 -1.72 -12.50 0.21
CA ASP A 13 -2.76 -12.00 -0.69
C ASP A 13 -2.52 -10.58 -1.22
N TYR A 14 -1.26 -10.22 -1.47
CA TYR A 14 -0.87 -8.90 -1.99
C TYR A 14 -1.36 -7.73 -1.13
N LYS A 15 -1.34 -7.91 0.19
CA LYS A 15 -1.72 -6.87 1.15
C LYS A 15 -0.49 -6.20 1.75
N LEU A 16 -0.62 -4.90 2.04
CA LEU A 16 0.39 -4.14 2.77
C LEU A 16 -0.22 -3.62 4.05
N LYS A 17 0.39 -3.95 5.20
CA LYS A 17 0.11 -3.24 6.45
C LYS A 17 0.94 -1.97 6.47
N VAL A 18 0.29 -0.84 6.63
CA VAL A 18 0.91 0.49 6.52
C VAL A 18 0.62 1.30 7.76
N VAL A 19 1.62 2.03 8.24
CA VAL A 19 1.48 3.04 9.30
C VAL A 19 2.10 4.34 8.81
N ARG A 20 1.38 5.44 8.96
CA ARG A 20 1.86 6.81 8.69
C ARG A 20 2.41 7.47 9.96
N VAL A 21 3.18 8.54 9.77
CA VAL A 21 3.78 9.32 10.87
C VAL A 21 2.71 9.89 11.82
N ASP A 22 1.54 10.27 11.31
CA ASP A 22 0.41 10.79 12.09
C ASP A 22 -0.40 9.72 12.84
N GLY A 23 -0.01 8.46 12.72
CA GLY A 23 -0.67 7.33 13.38
C GLY A 23 -1.82 6.72 12.59
N LEU A 24 -2.14 7.21 11.38
CA LEU A 24 -3.06 6.50 10.50
C LEU A 24 -2.46 5.13 10.15
N GLU A 25 -3.20 4.06 10.43
CA GLU A 25 -2.81 2.70 10.11
C GLU A 25 -3.90 1.94 9.37
N GLY A 26 -3.51 0.94 8.59
CA GLY A 26 -4.46 0.06 7.94
C GLY A 26 -3.81 -0.96 7.01
N VAL A 27 -4.67 -1.68 6.30
CA VAL A 27 -4.25 -2.69 5.31
C VAL A 27 -4.70 -2.22 3.93
N LEU A 28 -3.73 -2.11 3.02
CA LEU A 28 -3.93 -1.78 1.61
C LEU A 28 -4.00 -3.09 0.81
N ASP A 29 -5.06 -3.27 0.02
CA ASP A 29 -5.19 -4.40 -0.90
C ASP A 29 -4.65 -4.01 -2.29
N MET A 30 -3.55 -4.65 -2.72
CA MET A 30 -2.91 -4.33 -3.99
C MET A 30 -3.47 -5.13 -5.18
N SER A 31 -4.38 -6.08 -4.95
CA SER A 31 -4.95 -6.95 -5.99
C SER A 31 -5.56 -6.16 -7.17
N PRO A 32 -6.31 -5.05 -6.95
CA PRO A 32 -6.87 -4.25 -8.04
C PRO A 32 -5.83 -3.54 -8.92
N TYR A 33 -4.57 -3.50 -8.49
CA TYR A 33 -3.46 -2.82 -9.17
C TYR A 33 -2.59 -3.79 -9.98
N LEU A 34 -2.62 -5.09 -9.66
CA LEU A 34 -1.73 -6.09 -10.26
C LEU A 34 -1.87 -6.23 -11.78
N GLU A 35 -2.98 -5.79 -12.38
CA GLU A 35 -3.16 -5.82 -13.83
C GLU A 35 -2.78 -4.51 -14.53
N LYS A 36 -2.38 -3.48 -13.77
CA LYS A 36 -2.20 -2.10 -14.25
C LYS A 36 -0.72 -1.75 -14.44
N GLY A 37 -0.33 -1.55 -15.70
CA GLY A 37 0.96 -0.94 -16.05
C GLY A 37 2.16 -1.57 -15.33
N ILE A 38 2.98 -0.73 -14.69
CA ILE A 38 4.20 -1.10 -13.97
C ILE A 38 3.94 -1.97 -12.72
N PHE A 39 2.72 -2.00 -12.19
CA PHE A 39 2.38 -2.81 -11.02
C PHE A 39 2.19 -4.30 -11.34
N ARG A 40 2.23 -4.70 -12.62
CA ARG A 40 2.19 -6.11 -13.01
C ARG A 40 3.34 -6.94 -12.45
N GLU A 41 4.49 -6.31 -12.21
CA GLU A 41 5.64 -6.96 -11.59
C GLU A 41 5.36 -7.40 -10.16
N LEU A 42 4.41 -6.75 -9.47
CA LEU A 42 4.01 -7.09 -8.11
C LEU A 42 3.27 -8.42 -7.99
N LYS A 43 2.92 -9.08 -9.12
CA LYS A 43 2.38 -10.45 -9.12
C LYS A 43 3.41 -11.49 -8.68
N ASP A 44 4.70 -11.18 -8.82
CA ASP A 44 5.74 -12.00 -8.21
C ASP A 44 5.73 -11.73 -6.70
N THR A 45 5.39 -12.74 -5.90
CA THR A 45 5.23 -12.56 -4.45
C THR A 45 6.55 -12.27 -3.75
N ASP A 46 7.66 -12.79 -4.25
CA ASP A 46 8.98 -12.55 -3.67
C ASP A 46 9.48 -11.15 -4.01
N TYR A 47 9.12 -10.63 -5.19
CA TYR A 47 9.31 -9.23 -5.53
C TYR A 47 8.39 -8.31 -4.71
N PHE A 48 7.12 -8.66 -4.56
CA PHE A 48 6.16 -7.89 -3.76
C PHE A 48 6.62 -7.68 -2.32
N ARG A 49 7.19 -8.73 -1.70
CA ARG A 49 7.74 -8.69 -0.34
C ARG A 49 8.94 -7.76 -0.17
N GLN A 50 9.52 -7.26 -1.26
CA GLN A 50 10.59 -6.26 -1.22
C GLN A 50 10.07 -4.82 -1.06
N ALA A 51 8.78 -4.65 -0.75
CA ALA A 51 8.20 -3.35 -0.41
C ALA A 51 9.02 -2.69 0.71
N GLY A 52 9.51 -1.49 0.43
CA GLY A 52 10.28 -0.67 1.37
C GLY A 52 9.78 0.78 1.36
N ILE A 53 10.46 1.65 2.11
CA ILE A 53 10.12 3.07 2.17
C ILE A 53 11.28 3.89 1.63
N THR A 54 11.00 4.73 0.63
CA THR A 54 11.96 5.67 0.06
C THR A 54 11.28 7.03 -0.08
N TYR A 55 11.90 8.08 0.45
CA TYR A 55 11.36 9.45 0.47
C TYR A 55 9.91 9.57 0.99
N GLY A 56 9.55 8.72 1.96
CA GLY A 56 8.23 8.73 2.60
C GLY A 56 7.12 8.02 1.82
N ALA A 57 7.40 7.42 0.66
CA ALA A 57 6.49 6.58 -0.11
C ALA A 57 6.82 5.09 0.04
N ILE A 58 5.84 4.21 -0.20
CA ILE A 58 6.11 2.77 -0.34
C ILE A 58 6.73 2.56 -1.71
N THR A 59 7.81 1.81 -1.81
CA THR A 59 8.57 1.62 -3.06
C THR A 59 9.03 0.18 -3.24
N TRP A 60 9.25 -0.20 -4.51
CA TRP A 60 9.88 -1.46 -4.90
C TRP A 60 11.16 -1.20 -5.71
N PRO A 61 12.08 -2.19 -5.81
CA PRO A 61 13.39 -2.01 -6.46
C PRO A 61 13.36 -1.49 -7.91
N ASN A 62 12.35 -1.85 -8.70
CA ASN A 62 12.20 -1.43 -10.09
C ASN A 62 11.44 -0.10 -10.24
N GLY A 63 11.26 0.64 -9.14
CA GLY A 63 10.78 2.02 -9.15
C GLY A 63 9.26 2.18 -9.10
N GLN A 64 8.49 1.11 -8.88
CA GLN A 64 7.09 1.27 -8.49
C GLN A 64 7.01 1.99 -7.15
N ASP A 65 6.04 2.89 -7.00
CA ASP A 65 5.77 3.56 -5.74
C ASP A 65 4.27 3.72 -5.46
N ILE A 66 3.94 3.84 -4.18
CA ILE A 66 2.63 4.26 -3.69
C ILE A 66 2.83 5.44 -2.76
N ALA A 67 2.36 6.60 -3.20
CA ALA A 67 2.40 7.83 -2.44
C ALA A 67 1.47 7.77 -1.20
N PRO A 68 1.78 8.51 -0.12
CA PRO A 68 0.95 8.50 1.09
C PRO A 68 -0.49 8.95 0.89
N GLU A 69 -0.76 9.81 -0.11
CA GLU A 69 -2.12 10.23 -0.45
C GLU A 69 -2.98 9.05 -0.96
N THR A 70 -2.38 8.15 -1.74
CA THR A 70 -3.05 6.97 -2.28
C THR A 70 -3.41 6.00 -1.15
N VAL A 71 -2.50 5.83 -0.17
CA VAL A 71 -2.77 5.05 1.03
C VAL A 71 -4.00 5.60 1.76
N GLU A 72 -4.07 6.92 1.98
CA GLU A 72 -5.21 7.53 2.66
C GLU A 72 -6.54 7.31 1.93
N GLN A 73 -6.54 7.48 0.61
CA GLN A 73 -7.73 7.28 -0.22
C GLN A 73 -8.24 5.84 -0.14
N GLU A 74 -7.34 4.85 -0.25
CA GLU A 74 -7.73 3.44 -0.23
C GLU A 74 -8.15 2.95 1.17
N LEU A 75 -7.53 3.47 2.23
CA LEU A 75 -7.97 3.18 3.60
C LEU A 75 -9.37 3.74 3.87
N LYS A 76 -9.65 4.97 3.42
CA LYS A 76 -11.00 5.57 3.51
C LYS A 76 -12.01 4.77 2.69
N ARG A 77 -11.66 4.37 1.47
CA ARG A 77 -12.53 3.57 0.59
C ARG A 77 -12.88 2.22 1.21
N SER A 78 -11.89 1.55 1.78
CA SER A 78 -12.06 0.25 2.47
C SER A 78 -12.95 0.37 3.72
N ALA A 79 -12.84 1.47 4.46
CA ALA A 79 -13.72 1.74 5.60
C ALA A 79 -15.18 1.98 5.17
N LEU A 80 -15.40 2.71 4.08
CA LEU A 80 -16.75 2.99 3.56
C LEU A 80 -17.47 1.74 3.06
N LEU A 81 -16.76 0.81 2.38
CA LEU A 81 -17.33 -0.45 1.92
C LEU A 81 -17.81 -1.32 3.10
N LYS A 82 -17.04 -1.36 4.19
CA LYS A 82 -17.41 -2.12 5.41
C LYS A 82 -18.65 -1.57 6.12
N VAL A 83 -18.97 -0.29 5.97
CA VAL A 83 -20.16 0.33 6.58
C VAL A 83 -21.42 0.06 5.76
N SER A 84 -21.30 -0.15 4.44
CA SER A 84 -22.45 -0.43 3.57
C SER A 84 -22.94 -1.88 3.59
N GLU A 85 -22.17 -2.80 4.18
CA GLU A 85 -22.54 -4.22 4.29
C GLU A 85 -23.23 -4.57 5.63
N GLY A 86 -23.51 -3.56 6.48
CA GLY A 86 -24.13 -3.70 7.80
C GLY A 86 -25.57 -3.22 7.89
#